data_AF-A0A0H3I9K7-F1
#
_entry.id   AF-A0A0H3I9K7-F1
#
_cell.length_a   1.000
_cell.length_b   1.000
_cell.length_c   1.000
_cell.angle_alpha   90.00
_cell.angle_beta   90.00
_cell.angle_gamma   90.00
#
_symmetry.space_group_name_H-M   'P 1'
#
loop_
_entity.id
_entity.type
_entity.pdbx_description
1 polymer ?
#
loop_
_entity_poly.entity_id
_entity_poly.type
_entity_poly.pdbx_seq_one_letter_code
_entity_poly.pdbx_strand_id
1 'polypeptide(L)'
;MPQPPRFFGPILYYAASWLAASAILTLFALINFYTLEPADVGGTLFGGMFGAIFDLIYWSCAALGFCFLALFRLSGWRVALILAGLVQIGISALWRIQYWQDYENEELILSPTPGELHVSILVGVAMTTIGIVKYRHAQHNSRPHSLVRSKTVTQKTLSTNTITAKTIAAFVLIALYLVLPLHLYLREPLPYCAFSPSGQQLSICLGEDDERIIVE
;
A
#
# COMPACT_ATOMS: atom_id res chain seq x y z
N MET A 1 -2.59 -15.46 40.78
CA MET A 1 -2.62 -15.18 39.34
C MET A 1 -1.39 -14.35 38.99
N PRO A 2 -0.43 -14.87 38.20
CA PRO A 2 0.75 -14.10 37.80
C PRO A 2 0.32 -13.00 36.82
N GLN A 3 0.60 -11.74 37.17
CA GLN A 3 0.38 -10.63 36.24
C GLN A 3 1.40 -10.74 35.10
N PRO A 4 0.98 -10.63 33.82
CA PRO A 4 1.91 -10.67 32.71
C PRO A 4 2.90 -9.48 32.81
N PRO A 5 4.17 -9.67 32.41
CA PRO A 5 5.20 -8.64 32.53
C PRO A 5 4.83 -7.38 31.73
N ARG A 6 4.66 -6.27 32.46
CA ARG A 6 4.26 -4.93 31.95
C ARG A 6 5.21 -4.34 30.88
N PHE A 7 6.37 -4.94 30.66
CA PHE A 7 7.37 -4.49 29.68
C PHE A 7 7.08 -4.88 28.23
N PHE A 8 6.28 -5.93 27.96
CA PHE A 8 6.07 -6.41 26.58
C PHE A 8 5.10 -5.56 25.76
N GLY A 9 4.15 -4.88 26.39
CA GLY A 9 3.10 -4.12 25.69
C GLY A 9 3.62 -3.04 24.74
N PRO A 10 4.51 -2.13 25.17
CA PRO A 10 5.05 -1.08 24.31
C PRO A 10 5.89 -1.61 23.15
N ILE A 11 6.72 -2.63 23.40
CA ILE A 11 7.57 -3.25 22.37
C ILE A 11 6.70 -3.90 21.29
N LEU A 12 5.70 -4.68 21.70
CA LEU A 12 4.76 -5.31 20.79
C LEU A 12 4.00 -4.28 19.95
N TYR A 13 3.55 -3.19 20.56
CA TYR A 13 2.91 -2.09 19.86
C TYR A 13 3.82 -1.45 18.79
N TYR A 14 5.08 -1.14 19.13
CA TYR A 14 6.02 -0.55 18.19
C TYR A 14 6.36 -1.50 17.05
N ALA A 15 6.61 -2.78 17.37
CA ALA A 15 6.87 -3.82 16.37
C ALA A 15 5.68 -3.99 15.41
N ALA A 16 4.46 -4.14 15.95
CA ALA A 16 3.25 -4.27 15.14
C ALA A 16 2.98 -3.02 14.29
N SER A 17 3.20 -1.82 14.84
CA SER A 17 3.01 -0.57 14.09
C SER A 17 3.98 -0.44 12.92
N TRP A 18 5.26 -0.76 13.14
CA TRP A 18 6.27 -0.73 12.06
C TRP A 18 6.04 -1.83 11.04
N LEU A 19 5.60 -3.01 11.45
CA LEU A 19 5.23 -4.09 10.54
C LEU A 19 4.00 -3.73 9.70
N ALA A 20 2.99 -3.11 10.29
CA ALA A 20 1.84 -2.59 9.55
C ALA A 20 2.28 -1.53 8.53
N ALA A 21 3.14 -0.59 8.95
CA ALA A 21 3.66 0.45 8.07
C ALA A 21 4.49 -0.11 6.91
N SER A 22 5.36 -1.11 7.17
CA SER A 22 6.13 -1.78 6.12
C SER A 22 5.23 -2.56 5.18
N ALA A 23 4.24 -3.30 5.68
CA ALA A 23 3.30 -4.05 4.85
C ALA A 23 2.53 -3.15 3.89
N ILE A 24 1.96 -2.04 4.41
CA ILE A 24 1.26 -1.05 3.60
C ILE A 24 2.20 -0.43 2.55
N LEU A 25 3.44 -0.09 2.95
CA LEU A 25 4.43 0.47 2.02
C LEU A 25 4.82 -0.53 0.93
N THR A 26 5.05 -1.79 1.27
CA THR A 26 5.38 -2.85 0.31
C THR A 26 4.23 -3.10 -0.65
N LEU A 27 3.00 -3.20 -0.15
CA LEU A 27 1.82 -3.39 -1.01
C LEU A 27 1.63 -2.18 -1.93
N PHE A 28 1.77 -0.96 -1.41
CA PHE A 28 1.71 0.26 -2.21
C PHE A 28 2.81 0.29 -3.28
N ALA A 29 4.05 -0.07 -2.94
CA ALA A 29 5.15 -0.14 -3.90
C ALA A 29 4.85 -1.16 -5.01
N LEU A 30 4.37 -2.35 -4.63
CA LEU A 30 4.07 -3.43 -5.56
C LEU A 30 2.92 -3.06 -6.51
N ILE A 31 1.83 -2.51 -5.96
CA ILE A 31 0.71 -2.01 -6.77
C ILE A 31 1.21 -0.97 -7.77
N ASN A 32 1.91 0.08 -7.30
CA ASN A 32 2.38 1.12 -8.22
C ASN A 32 3.39 0.61 -9.24
N PHE A 33 4.23 -0.36 -8.88
CA PHE A 33 5.20 -0.93 -9.82
C PHE A 33 4.50 -1.58 -11.01
N TYR A 34 3.50 -2.44 -10.76
CA TYR A 34 2.78 -3.15 -11.80
C TYR A 34 1.70 -2.31 -12.51
N THR A 35 0.99 -1.45 -11.77
CA THR A 35 -0.05 -0.57 -12.34
C THR A 35 0.54 0.51 -13.24
N LEU A 36 1.74 1.03 -12.93
CA LEU A 36 2.35 2.10 -13.71
C LEU A 36 3.27 1.58 -14.83
N GLU A 37 3.40 0.26 -14.97
CA GLU A 37 4.14 -0.35 -16.07
C GLU A 37 3.39 -0.08 -17.39
N PRO A 38 3.99 0.62 -18.36
CA PRO A 38 3.34 0.93 -19.63
C PRO A 38 3.03 -0.33 -20.44
N ALA A 39 1.77 -0.53 -20.76
CA ALA A 39 1.27 -1.60 -21.61
C ALA A 39 0.60 -1.04 -22.86
N ASP A 40 0.82 -1.68 -24.00
CA ASP A 40 0.14 -1.32 -25.25
C ASP A 40 -1.31 -1.78 -25.24
N VAL A 41 -2.23 -0.83 -25.40
CA VAL A 41 -3.68 -1.05 -25.42
C VAL A 41 -4.29 -0.78 -26.80
N GLY A 42 -3.46 -0.53 -27.83
CA GLY A 42 -3.87 -0.09 -29.19
C GLY A 42 -4.83 -0.99 -29.97
N GLY A 43 -5.12 -2.19 -29.49
CA GLY A 43 -6.09 -3.13 -30.08
C GLY A 43 -7.25 -3.54 -29.17
N THR A 44 -7.37 -2.96 -27.98
CA THR A 44 -8.35 -3.42 -26.97
C THR A 44 -9.46 -2.39 -26.75
N LEU A 45 -10.70 -2.73 -27.11
CA LEU A 45 -11.87 -1.84 -26.95
C LEU A 45 -12.13 -1.46 -25.47
N PHE A 46 -11.69 -2.32 -24.55
CA PHE A 46 -11.97 -2.24 -23.12
C PHE A 46 -10.71 -2.32 -22.23
N GLY A 47 -9.55 -2.69 -22.77
CA GLY A 47 -8.34 -2.95 -21.97
C GLY A 47 -7.85 -1.70 -21.23
N GLY A 48 -7.82 -0.55 -21.91
CA GLY A 48 -7.40 0.71 -21.30
C GLY A 48 -8.33 1.22 -20.19
N MET A 49 -9.65 1.09 -20.36
CA MET A 49 -10.62 1.60 -19.37
C MET A 49 -10.76 0.69 -18.15
N PHE A 50 -10.79 -0.63 -18.34
CA PHE A 50 -10.86 -1.56 -17.20
C PHE A 50 -9.54 -1.59 -16.42
N GLY A 51 -8.39 -1.51 -17.09
CA GLY A 51 -7.09 -1.36 -16.43
C GLY A 51 -7.08 -0.17 -15.48
N ALA A 52 -7.41 1.02 -15.99
CA ALA A 52 -7.45 2.25 -15.20
C ALA A 52 -8.40 2.19 -13.98
N ILE A 53 -9.54 1.49 -14.09
CA ILE A 53 -10.47 1.31 -12.96
C ILE A 53 -9.87 0.40 -11.88
N PHE A 54 -9.33 -0.75 -12.27
CA PHE A 54 -8.72 -1.67 -11.31
C PHE A 54 -7.51 -1.02 -10.63
N ASP A 55 -6.69 -0.31 -11.40
CA ASP A 55 -5.55 0.47 -10.92
C ASP A 55 -5.97 1.51 -9.88
N LEU A 56 -7.03 2.27 -10.16
CA LEU A 56 -7.57 3.24 -9.22
C LEU A 56 -8.09 2.59 -7.94
N ILE A 57 -8.75 1.42 -8.04
CA ILE A 57 -9.23 0.66 -6.89
C ILE A 57 -8.06 0.20 -6.03
N TYR A 58 -7.05 -0.45 -6.62
CA TYR A 58 -5.89 -0.95 -5.90
C TYR A 58 -5.10 0.19 -5.25
N TRP A 59 -4.87 1.27 -5.98
CA TRP A 59 -4.20 2.46 -5.46
C TRP A 59 -4.99 3.09 -4.30
N SER A 60 -6.31 3.22 -4.43
CA SER A 60 -7.19 3.76 -3.37
C SER A 60 -7.17 2.88 -2.12
N CYS A 61 -7.20 1.56 -2.27
CA CYS A 61 -7.06 0.61 -1.18
C CYS A 61 -5.73 0.78 -0.44
N ALA A 62 -4.63 0.97 -1.17
CA ALA A 62 -3.31 1.21 -0.58
C ALA A 62 -3.23 2.59 0.12
N ALA A 63 -3.78 3.64 -0.50
CA ALA A 63 -3.87 4.99 0.07
C ALA A 63 -4.65 5.02 1.40
N LEU A 64 -5.75 4.25 1.49
CA LEU A 64 -6.52 4.09 2.73
C LEU A 64 -5.67 3.55 3.88
N GLY A 65 -4.69 2.68 3.61
CA GLY A 65 -3.78 2.14 4.63
C GLY A 65 -2.97 3.25 5.30
N PHE A 66 -2.43 4.18 4.52
CA PHE A 66 -1.73 5.35 5.04
C PHE A 66 -2.67 6.30 5.80
N CYS A 67 -3.91 6.47 5.34
CA CYS A 67 -4.94 7.22 6.06
C CYS A 67 -5.21 6.62 7.45
N PHE A 68 -5.37 5.29 7.55
CA PHE A 68 -5.56 4.62 8.84
C PHE A 68 -4.33 4.72 9.74
N LEU A 69 -3.11 4.56 9.20
CA LEU A 69 -1.86 4.79 9.95
C LEU A 69 -1.83 6.20 10.57
N ALA A 70 -2.22 7.21 9.80
CA ALA A 70 -2.26 8.60 10.23
C ALA A 70 -3.39 8.88 11.24
N LEU A 71 -4.58 8.32 11.02
CA LEU A 71 -5.77 8.48 11.86
C LEU A 71 -5.54 7.91 13.27
N PHE A 72 -5.02 6.69 13.36
CA PHE A 72 -4.65 6.07 14.63
C PHE A 72 -3.34 6.61 15.21
N ARG A 73 -2.62 7.46 14.45
CA ARG A 73 -1.31 8.02 14.81
C ARG A 73 -0.36 6.91 15.28
N LEU A 74 -0.27 5.84 14.49
CA LEU A 74 0.60 4.70 14.77
C LEU A 74 2.07 5.11 14.68
N SER A 75 2.97 4.36 15.33
CA SER A 75 4.39 4.68 15.22
C SER A 75 4.85 4.55 13.76
N GLY A 76 5.64 5.51 13.28
CA GLY A 76 6.18 5.47 11.91
C GLY A 76 5.26 6.03 10.81
N TRP A 77 4.01 6.42 11.08
CA TRP A 77 3.07 6.88 10.02
C TRP A 77 3.60 8.02 9.14
N ARG A 78 4.36 8.95 9.74
CA ARG A 78 4.96 10.09 9.02
C ARG A 78 6.08 9.64 8.09
N VAL A 79 6.92 8.72 8.58
CA VAL A 79 8.03 8.16 7.81
C VAL A 79 7.47 7.31 6.67
N ALA A 80 6.45 6.50 6.94
CA ALA A 80 5.74 5.73 5.92
C ALA A 80 5.18 6.61 4.81
N LEU A 81 4.58 7.76 5.15
CA LEU A 81 4.06 8.71 4.15
C LEU A 81 5.16 9.35 3.30
N ILE A 82 6.31 9.67 3.90
CA ILE A 82 7.48 10.18 3.17
C ILE A 82 8.01 9.12 2.21
N LEU A 83 8.23 7.90 2.70
CA LEU A 83 8.75 6.80 1.88
C LEU A 83 7.77 6.43 0.76
N ALA A 84 6.47 6.42 1.03
CA ALA A 84 5.45 6.15 0.01
C ALA A 84 5.52 7.18 -1.13
N GLY A 85 5.64 8.47 -0.78
CA GLY A 85 5.79 9.51 -1.80
C GLY A 85 7.08 9.37 -2.61
N LEU A 86 8.21 9.05 -1.98
CA LEU A 86 9.48 8.80 -2.67
C LEU A 86 9.42 7.57 -3.58
N VAL A 87 8.78 6.50 -3.13
CA VAL A 87 8.56 5.28 -3.92
C VAL A 87 7.69 5.60 -5.14
N GLN A 88 6.60 6.36 -4.97
CA GLN A 88 5.74 6.78 -6.09
C GLN A 88 6.55 7.53 -7.15
N ILE A 89 7.33 8.53 -6.73
CA ILE A 89 8.16 9.33 -7.62
C ILE A 89 9.19 8.43 -8.33
N GLY A 90 9.86 7.56 -7.58
CA GLY A 90 10.90 6.68 -8.10
C GLY A 90 10.36 5.72 -9.16
N ILE A 91 9.23 5.06 -8.89
CA ILE A 91 8.60 4.13 -9.84
C ILE A 91 8.12 4.86 -11.09
N SER A 92 7.43 6.01 -10.93
CA SER A 92 6.95 6.76 -12.09
C SER A 92 8.08 7.31 -12.95
N ALA A 93 9.17 7.77 -12.32
CA ALA A 93 10.35 8.23 -13.03
C ALA A 93 11.08 7.08 -13.73
N LEU A 94 11.19 5.91 -13.09
CA LEU A 94 11.79 4.71 -13.66
C LEU A 94 11.08 4.33 -14.97
N TRP A 95 9.75 4.20 -14.94
CA TRP A 95 8.98 3.83 -16.12
C TRP A 95 9.02 4.92 -17.21
N ARG A 96 8.99 6.20 -16.84
CA ARG A 96 9.12 7.30 -17.80
C ARG A 96 10.45 7.29 -18.56
N ILE A 97 11.53 6.89 -17.89
CA ILE A 97 12.87 6.78 -18.49
C ILE A 97 12.96 5.52 -19.35
N GLN A 98 12.49 4.38 -18.85
CA GLN A 98 12.59 3.10 -19.52
C GLN A 98 11.79 3.06 -20.83
N TYR A 99 10.59 3.63 -20.84
CA TYR A 99 9.69 3.66 -22.01
C TYR A 99 9.78 4.97 -22.79
N TRP A 100 10.84 5.78 -22.60
CA TRP A 100 10.94 7.09 -23.26
C TRP A 100 10.79 6.99 -24.78
N GLN A 101 11.44 5.99 -25.40
CA GLN A 101 11.42 5.80 -26.85
C GLN A 101 10.07 5.25 -27.33
N ASP A 102 9.44 4.37 -26.55
CA ASP A 102 8.16 3.77 -26.93
C ASP A 102 7.02 4.81 -26.92
N TYR A 103 7.12 5.83 -26.06
CA TYR A 103 6.20 6.97 -26.08
C TYR A 103 6.34 7.89 -27.29
N GLU A 104 7.44 7.81 -28.05
CA GLU A 104 7.63 8.56 -29.30
C GLU A 104 7.10 7.79 -30.53
N ASN A 105 6.74 6.52 -30.37
CA ASN A 105 6.21 5.70 -31.45
C ASN A 105 4.70 5.92 -31.62
N GLU A 106 4.29 6.47 -32.76
CA GLU A 106 2.88 6.73 -33.08
C GLU A 106 2.04 5.45 -33.28
N GLU A 107 2.69 4.30 -33.48
CA GLU A 107 2.00 3.01 -33.65
C GLU A 107 1.55 2.38 -32.32
N LEU A 108 2.10 2.84 -31.18
CA LEU A 108 1.81 2.30 -29.85
C LEU A 108 0.87 3.22 -29.08
N ILE A 109 -0.18 2.65 -28.47
CA ILE A 109 -1.04 3.38 -27.54
C ILE A 109 -0.75 2.84 -26.15
N LEU A 110 0.21 3.47 -25.47
CA LEU A 110 0.64 3.06 -24.13
C LEU A 110 -0.27 3.63 -23.04
N SER A 111 -0.64 2.78 -22.10
CA SER A 111 -1.27 3.15 -20.83
C SER A 111 -0.41 2.61 -19.67
N PRO A 112 -0.04 3.45 -18.67
CA PRO A 112 -0.35 4.87 -18.54
C PRO A 112 0.38 5.76 -19.56
N THR A 113 -0.27 6.88 -19.90
CA THR A 113 0.29 7.95 -20.73
C THR A 113 1.37 8.74 -19.99
N PRO A 114 2.24 9.50 -20.70
CA PRO A 114 3.23 10.36 -20.04
C PRO A 114 2.61 11.37 -19.08
N GLY A 115 1.43 11.90 -19.41
CA GLY A 115 0.68 12.81 -18.55
C GLY A 115 0.26 12.17 -17.23
N GLU A 116 -0.20 10.92 -17.27
CA GLU A 116 -0.58 10.15 -16.07
C GLU A 116 0.62 9.85 -15.18
N LEU A 117 1.78 9.52 -15.76
CA LEU A 117 3.04 9.40 -15.01
C LEU A 117 3.44 10.71 -14.32
N HIS A 118 3.26 11.86 -14.99
CA HIS A 118 3.54 13.16 -14.37
C HIS A 118 2.56 13.48 -13.22
N VAL A 119 1.28 13.17 -13.37
CA VAL A 119 0.30 13.30 -12.29
C VAL A 119 0.67 12.40 -11.11
N SER A 120 1.09 11.16 -11.37
CA SER A 120 1.58 10.24 -10.35
C SER A 120 2.79 10.80 -9.59
N ILE A 121 3.75 11.41 -10.29
CA ILE A 121 4.89 12.10 -9.67
C ILE A 121 4.41 13.23 -8.76
N LEU A 122 3.46 14.07 -9.22
CA LEU A 122 2.90 15.16 -8.42
C LEU A 122 2.23 14.65 -7.14
N VAL A 123 1.49 13.54 -7.23
CA VAL A 123 0.89 12.88 -6.06
C VAL A 123 1.97 12.42 -5.08
N GLY A 124 3.05 11.79 -5.58
CA GLY A 124 4.20 11.40 -4.77
C GLY A 124 4.90 12.59 -4.09
N VAL A 125 5.05 13.70 -4.79
CA VAL A 125 5.60 14.96 -4.24
C VAL A 125 4.70 15.51 -3.15
N ALA A 126 3.38 15.52 -3.36
CA ALA A 126 2.41 15.98 -2.37
C ALA A 126 2.49 15.12 -1.09
N MET A 127 2.47 13.79 -1.22
CA MET A 127 2.61 12.86 -0.09
C MET A 127 3.91 13.08 0.68
N THR A 128 5.04 13.18 -0.04
CA THR A 128 6.36 13.43 0.55
C THR A 128 6.37 14.74 1.34
N THR A 129 5.84 15.81 0.74
CA THR A 129 5.80 17.14 1.35
C THR A 129 4.95 17.15 2.61
N ILE A 130 3.75 16.55 2.56
CA ILE A 130 2.86 16.40 3.73
C ILE A 130 3.59 15.64 4.84
N GLY A 131 4.23 14.53 4.51
CA GLY A 131 5.01 13.72 5.43
C GLY A 131 6.12 14.52 6.11
N ILE A 132 6.93 15.25 5.34
CA ILE A 132 8.03 16.09 5.83
C ILE A 132 7.51 17.20 6.74
N VAL A 133 6.47 17.94 6.33
CA VAL A 133 5.89 19.03 7.14
C VAL A 133 5.39 18.49 8.48
N LYS A 134 4.66 17.38 8.47
CA LYS A 134 4.15 16.76 9.71
C LYS A 134 5.27 16.19 10.56
N TYR A 135 6.35 15.68 9.96
CA TYR A 135 7.52 15.18 10.68
C TYR A 135 8.28 16.31 11.37
N ARG A 136 8.60 17.39 10.64
CA ARG A 136 9.27 18.58 11.17
C ARG A 136 8.47 19.27 12.27
N HIS A 137 7.16 19.45 12.08
CA HIS A 137 6.29 20.04 13.10
C HIS A 137 6.30 19.24 14.40
N ALA A 138 6.36 17.91 14.31
CA ALA A 138 6.45 17.07 15.49
C ALA A 138 7.82 17.16 16.18
N GLN A 139 8.91 17.24 15.43
CA GLN A 139 10.24 17.45 16.02
C GLN A 139 10.34 18.80 16.72
N HIS A 140 9.81 19.86 16.11
CA HIS A 140 9.80 21.19 16.69
C HIS A 140 9.03 21.24 18.01
N ASN A 141 7.84 20.63 18.05
CA ASN A 141 7.03 20.56 19.27
C ASN A 141 7.60 19.59 20.33
N SER A 142 8.58 18.76 19.98
CA SER A 142 9.20 17.78 20.88
C SER A 142 10.57 18.22 21.39
N ARG A 143 11.15 19.32 20.89
CA ARG A 143 12.39 19.89 21.45
C ARG A 143 12.03 20.64 22.73
N PRO A 144 12.43 20.15 23.93
CA PRO A 144 12.22 20.90 25.15
C PRO A 144 13.21 22.06 25.16
N HIS A 145 12.72 23.21 25.59
CA HIS A 145 13.52 24.36 25.99
C HIS A 145 14.56 23.87 27.02
N SER A 146 15.77 23.62 26.56
CA SER A 146 16.91 23.23 27.39
C SER A 146 17.26 24.43 28.28
N LEU A 147 16.73 24.47 29.51
CA LEU A 147 17.32 25.16 30.68
C LEU A 147 16.40 25.24 31.92
N VAL A 148 15.34 24.44 32.05
CA VAL A 148 14.63 24.32 33.33
C VAL A 148 14.49 22.86 33.73
N ARG A 149 15.52 22.40 34.45
CA ARG A 149 15.39 21.83 35.79
C ARG A 149 14.40 20.67 35.94
N SER A 150 14.97 19.47 35.97
CA SER A 150 14.61 18.37 36.88
C SER A 150 13.25 18.50 37.57
N LYS A 151 12.25 17.80 37.02
CA LYS A 151 11.25 16.99 37.76
C LYS A 151 10.26 16.39 36.77
N THR A 152 9.87 15.16 37.07
CA THR A 152 8.82 14.32 36.45
C THR A 152 9.13 13.92 35.00
N VAL A 153 9.65 12.72 34.72
CA VAL A 153 8.91 11.43 34.86
C VAL A 153 7.38 11.62 34.85
N THR A 154 6.90 12.54 34.02
CA THR A 154 5.55 12.47 33.47
C THR A 154 5.71 11.68 32.20
N GLN A 155 6.06 10.40 32.39
CA GLN A 155 5.75 9.34 31.47
C GLN A 155 4.25 9.45 31.30
N LYS A 156 3.86 10.28 30.32
CA LYS A 156 2.49 10.62 29.97
C LYS A 156 1.79 9.28 29.95
N THR A 157 0.94 9.05 30.93
CA THR A 157 0.11 7.86 31.07
C THR A 157 -0.77 7.85 29.83
N LEU A 158 -0.23 7.37 28.72
CA LEU A 158 -1.02 6.94 27.59
C LEU A 158 -1.93 5.91 28.23
N SER A 159 -3.21 6.27 28.36
CA SER A 159 -4.22 5.40 28.94
C SER A 159 -4.00 4.02 28.35
N THR A 160 -3.92 2.99 29.19
CA THR A 160 -3.72 1.61 28.75
C THR A 160 -4.71 1.28 27.64
N ASN A 161 -5.94 1.82 27.71
CA ASN A 161 -6.97 1.71 26.69
C ASN A 161 -6.55 2.28 25.32
N THR A 162 -5.84 3.41 25.29
CA THR A 162 -5.34 4.01 24.05
C THR A 162 -4.21 3.18 23.43
N ILE A 163 -3.31 2.61 24.23
CA ILE A 163 -2.26 1.69 23.72
C ILE A 163 -2.90 0.43 23.16
N THR A 164 -3.86 -0.16 23.89
CA THR A 164 -4.58 -1.36 23.45
C THR A 164 -5.32 -1.11 22.14
N ALA A 165 -6.08 -0.02 22.02
CA ALA A 165 -6.79 0.33 20.78
C ALA A 165 -5.86 0.50 19.58
N LYS A 166 -4.72 1.18 19.76
CA LYS A 166 -3.72 1.33 18.69
C LYS A 166 -3.07 0.01 18.30
N THR A 167 -2.83 -0.86 19.29
CA THR A 167 -2.26 -2.19 19.05
C THR A 167 -3.22 -3.06 18.25
N ILE A 168 -4.51 -3.06 18.61
CA ILE A 168 -5.56 -3.74 17.84
C ILE A 168 -5.62 -3.18 16.41
N ALA A 169 -5.62 -1.85 16.24
CA ALA A 169 -5.62 -1.23 14.93
C ALA A 169 -4.40 -1.66 14.08
N ALA A 170 -3.21 -1.73 14.68
CA ALA A 170 -2.01 -2.21 13.98
C ALA A 170 -2.15 -3.68 13.53
N PHE A 171 -2.69 -4.56 14.37
CA PHE A 171 -2.94 -5.96 13.98
C PHE A 171 -4.00 -6.09 12.88
N VAL A 172 -5.06 -5.29 12.91
CA VAL A 172 -6.06 -5.25 11.84
C VAL A 172 -5.42 -4.81 10.52
N LEU A 173 -4.55 -3.80 10.55
CA LEU A 173 -3.82 -3.37 9.36
C LEU A 173 -2.86 -4.45 8.85
N ILE A 174 -2.16 -5.17 9.73
CA ILE A 174 -1.34 -6.32 9.33
C ILE A 174 -2.21 -7.40 8.66
N ALA A 175 -3.36 -7.72 9.23
CA ALA A 175 -4.26 -8.71 8.65
C ALA A 175 -4.72 -8.30 7.25
N LEU A 176 -5.10 -7.02 7.06
CA LEU A 176 -5.63 -6.52 5.79
C LEU A 176 -4.55 -6.27 4.71
N TYR A 177 -3.36 -5.81 5.09
CA TYR A 177 -2.33 -5.36 4.14
C TYR A 177 -1.15 -6.33 4.00
N LEU A 178 -1.05 -7.34 4.86
CA LEU A 178 -0.03 -8.39 4.76
C LEU A 178 -0.66 -9.77 4.61
N VAL A 179 -1.46 -10.20 5.60
CA VAL A 179 -1.95 -11.58 5.67
C VAL A 179 -2.93 -11.89 4.55
N LEU A 180 -3.92 -11.02 4.34
CA LEU A 180 -4.93 -11.23 3.30
C LEU A 180 -4.33 -11.22 1.89
N PRO A 181 -3.53 -10.22 1.46
CA PRO A 181 -2.89 -10.24 0.15
C PRO A 181 -1.98 -11.46 -0.04
N LEU A 182 -1.21 -11.82 0.99
CA LEU A 182 -0.34 -13.00 0.94
C LEU A 182 -1.15 -14.29 0.82
N HIS A 183 -2.26 -14.41 1.54
CA HIS A 183 -3.15 -15.57 1.44
C HIS A 183 -3.77 -15.68 0.03
N LEU A 184 -4.19 -14.56 -0.55
CA LEU A 184 -4.73 -14.54 -1.91
C LEU A 184 -3.66 -14.85 -2.97
N TYR A 185 -2.44 -14.35 -2.78
CA TYR A 185 -1.31 -14.62 -3.67
C TYR A 185 -0.86 -16.08 -3.64
N LEU A 186 -0.92 -16.73 -2.47
CA LEU A 186 -0.57 -18.14 -2.30
C LEU A 186 -1.69 -19.11 -2.72
N ARG A 187 -2.88 -18.62 -3.08
CA ARG A 187 -3.91 -19.50 -3.65
C ARG A 187 -3.51 -19.87 -5.07
N GLU A 188 -3.61 -21.17 -5.37
CA GLU A 188 -3.44 -21.67 -6.73
C GLU A 188 -4.47 -20.99 -7.64
N PRO A 189 -4.04 -20.46 -8.81
CA PRO A 189 -4.98 -19.93 -9.78
C PRO A 189 -5.91 -21.06 -10.23
N LEU A 190 -7.18 -20.73 -10.50
CA LEU A 190 -8.09 -21.72 -11.06
C LEU A 190 -7.51 -22.23 -12.38
N PRO A 191 -7.66 -23.55 -12.67
CA PRO A 191 -7.22 -24.09 -13.94
C PRO A 191 -7.92 -23.39 -15.10
N TYR A 192 -7.25 -23.38 -16.24
CA TYR A 192 -7.84 -22.87 -17.48
C TYR A 192 -9.08 -23.71 -17.82
N CYS A 193 -10.18 -23.06 -18.21
CA CYS A 193 -11.47 -23.70 -18.45
C CYS A 193 -12.08 -24.50 -17.26
N ALA A 194 -12.12 -23.85 -16.09
CA ALA A 194 -12.65 -24.37 -14.84
C ALA A 194 -14.19 -24.19 -14.76
N PHE A 195 -14.89 -25.24 -14.31
CA PHE A 195 -16.32 -25.20 -14.04
C PHE A 195 -16.63 -25.68 -12.62
N SER A 196 -17.66 -25.11 -12.02
CA SER A 196 -18.23 -25.62 -10.79
C SER A 196 -18.95 -26.96 -11.03
N PRO A 197 -19.21 -27.75 -9.97
CA PRO A 197 -20.04 -28.95 -10.06
C PRO A 197 -21.48 -28.65 -10.52
N SER A 198 -21.95 -27.41 -10.30
CA SER A 198 -23.24 -26.90 -10.77
C SER A 198 -23.24 -26.44 -12.23
N GLY A 199 -22.11 -26.54 -12.93
CA GLY A 199 -21.96 -26.15 -14.32
C GLY A 199 -21.75 -24.66 -14.57
N GLN A 200 -21.48 -23.86 -13.52
CA GLN A 200 -21.09 -22.46 -13.70
C GLN A 200 -19.65 -22.37 -14.18
N GLN A 201 -19.41 -21.54 -15.18
CA GLN A 201 -18.07 -21.25 -15.67
C GLN A 201 -17.35 -20.37 -14.64
N LEU A 202 -16.23 -20.87 -14.13
CA LEU A 202 -15.41 -20.20 -13.12
C LEU A 202 -14.16 -19.55 -13.73
N SER A 203 -13.66 -20.04 -14.86
CA SER A 203 -12.60 -19.40 -15.63
C SER A 203 -12.90 -19.41 -17.13
N ILE A 204 -12.23 -18.52 -17.86
CA ILE A 204 -12.45 -18.28 -19.29
C ILE A 204 -11.94 -19.49 -20.11
N CYS A 205 -12.74 -19.94 -21.09
CA CYS A 205 -12.33 -20.90 -22.12
C CYS A 205 -12.35 -20.15 -23.46
N LEU A 206 -11.20 -19.98 -24.12
CA LEU A 206 -11.10 -19.24 -25.39
C LEU A 206 -10.63 -20.13 -26.55
N GLY A 207 -10.26 -21.39 -26.29
CA GLY A 207 -9.84 -22.36 -27.31
C GLY A 207 -10.95 -23.35 -27.68
N GLU A 208 -10.97 -23.77 -28.95
CA GLU A 208 -11.86 -24.86 -29.42
C GLU A 208 -11.46 -26.24 -28.86
N ASP A 209 -10.22 -26.39 -28.40
CA ASP A 209 -9.65 -27.63 -27.82
C ASP A 209 -9.54 -27.59 -26.28
N ASP A 210 -10.17 -26.62 -25.61
CA ASP A 210 -10.05 -26.49 -24.15
C ASP A 210 -10.80 -27.62 -23.43
N GLU A 211 -10.06 -28.50 -22.75
CA GLU A 211 -10.65 -29.53 -21.90
C GLU A 211 -11.29 -28.92 -20.66
N ARG A 212 -12.57 -29.26 -20.46
CA ARG A 212 -13.35 -28.80 -19.31
C ARG A 212 -12.84 -29.43 -18.02
N ILE A 213 -12.28 -28.61 -17.13
CA ILE A 213 -11.81 -29.06 -15.81
C ILE A 213 -12.89 -28.72 -14.77
N ILE A 214 -13.49 -29.74 -14.17
CA ILE A 214 -14.45 -29.54 -13.08
C ILE A 214 -13.66 -29.43 -11.79
N VAL A 215 -13.81 -28.30 -11.10
CA VAL A 215 -13.13 -28.01 -9.83
C VAL A 215 -14.13 -28.23 -8.70
N GLU A 216 -13.79 -29.10 -7.75
CA GLU A 216 -14.62 -29.41 -6.56
C GLU A 216 -14.52 -28.33 -5.47
#